data_AF-A0A2T7NZP6-F1
#
_entry.id   AF-A0A2T7NZP6-F1
#
_cell.length_a   1.000
_cell.length_b   1.000
_cell.length_c   1.000
_cell.angle_alpha   90.00
_cell.angle_beta   90.00
_cell.angle_gamma   90.00
#
_symmetry.space_group_name_H-M   'P 1'
#
loop_
_entity.id
_entity.type
_entity.pdbx_description
1 polymer ?
#
loop_
_entity_poly.entity_id
_entity_poly.type
_entity_poly.pdbx_seq_one_letter_code
_entity_poly.pdbx_strand_id
1 'polypeptide(L)'
;MFTVPLQEAWQGPTQFIHVTPGRSYRVSGYIRLHNDDNKGQSVQSHTYQAAAVRGSLRVANGWASVSGIFSVPDREIESVRIYFEGPSPDVSFEVDDASVEEVGASGSWRNVTQHVIETVRKSDIHFNVTLASNVNAGDVQIHVLQTRKSFPFGTGTSTLYLDPTKKAYSDFLNRHFNWVWPGNELKWYATEPQQGSKNYEPALNMIRELQKHGIQMRGHCLLWSDGNYVQSWVKALSKDDLLAAVYHHVYETLNITKGLIDIWDVNNEILHGHWYQDTLQDPDFNIKLYRMFTTTTPASGFSSTRRCLVQAYLEQALKFKAANVGLSALGAQGRFPQEQEPDPDVIKFFSYPTNVAAHK
;
A
#
# COMPACT_ATOMS: atom_id res chain seq x y z
N MET A 1 -23.66 -14.57 18.09
CA MET A 1 -22.46 -15.00 18.85
C MET A 1 -22.25 -16.50 18.67
N PHE A 2 -21.18 -16.89 17.99
CA PHE A 2 -20.79 -18.29 17.78
C PHE A 2 -19.35 -18.46 18.24
N THR A 3 -19.05 -19.47 19.07
CA THR A 3 -17.68 -19.80 19.50
C THR A 3 -17.25 -21.09 18.79
N VAL A 4 -16.12 -21.05 18.08
CA VAL A 4 -15.62 -22.20 17.32
C VAL A 4 -14.26 -22.64 17.86
N PRO A 5 -14.15 -23.79 18.55
CA PRO A 5 -12.85 -24.43 18.74
C PRO A 5 -12.41 -25.00 17.38
N LEU A 6 -11.40 -24.39 16.77
CA LEU A 6 -10.92 -24.77 15.44
C LEU A 6 -9.95 -25.95 15.54
N GLN A 7 -10.28 -27.06 14.88
CA GLN A 7 -9.34 -28.15 14.62
C GLN A 7 -8.47 -27.85 13.39
N GLU A 8 -9.00 -27.06 12.46
CA GLU A 8 -8.34 -26.68 11.21
C GLU A 8 -8.63 -25.21 10.88
N ALA A 9 -7.67 -24.52 10.25
CA ALA A 9 -7.76 -23.08 9.98
C ALA A 9 -8.88 -22.69 8.98
N TRP A 10 -9.47 -23.63 8.25
CA TRP A 10 -10.57 -23.36 7.31
C TRP A 10 -11.96 -23.43 7.94
N GLN A 11 -12.06 -23.86 9.20
CA GLN A 11 -13.35 -23.98 9.91
C GLN A 11 -13.84 -22.61 10.39
N GLY A 12 -15.17 -22.44 10.46
CA GLY A 12 -15.79 -21.24 11.02
C GLY A 12 -17.26 -21.05 10.62
N PRO A 13 -17.91 -19.97 11.08
CA PRO A 13 -19.32 -19.75 10.83
C PRO A 13 -19.58 -19.44 9.35
N THR A 14 -20.65 -20.00 8.80
CA THR A 14 -21.02 -19.87 7.38
C THR A 14 -22.52 -19.68 7.18
N GLN A 15 -22.89 -18.92 6.16
CA GLN A 15 -24.26 -18.72 5.73
C GLN A 15 -24.34 -18.59 4.21
N PHE A 16 -25.37 -19.16 3.59
CA PHE A 16 -25.71 -18.86 2.20
C PHE A 16 -26.59 -17.62 2.14
N ILE A 17 -26.28 -16.73 1.21
CA ILE A 17 -27.07 -15.53 0.93
C ILE A 17 -27.49 -15.52 -0.53
N HIS A 18 -28.66 -14.94 -0.80
CA HIS A 18 -29.08 -14.68 -2.17
C HIS A 18 -28.32 -13.49 -2.74
N VAL A 19 -27.97 -13.59 -4.01
CA VAL A 19 -27.29 -12.53 -4.74
C VAL A 19 -27.86 -12.35 -6.13
N THR A 20 -27.63 -11.18 -6.68
CA THR A 20 -27.99 -10.80 -8.05
C THR A 20 -26.73 -10.78 -8.92
N PRO A 21 -26.73 -11.44 -10.10
CA PRO A 21 -25.66 -11.37 -11.07
C PRO A 21 -25.28 -9.92 -11.44
N GLY A 22 -23.98 -9.67 -11.64
CA GLY A 22 -23.46 -8.35 -12.00
C GLY A 22 -23.51 -7.29 -10.88
N ARG A 23 -23.94 -7.64 -9.66
CA ARG A 23 -23.97 -6.73 -8.50
C ARG A 23 -22.78 -6.95 -7.57
N SER A 24 -22.46 -5.91 -6.81
CA SER A 24 -21.43 -5.94 -5.77
C SER A 24 -22.06 -5.86 -4.40
N TYR A 25 -21.45 -6.55 -3.44
CA TYR A 25 -21.93 -6.66 -2.08
C TYR A 25 -20.80 -6.37 -1.11
N ARG A 26 -21.10 -5.65 -0.04
CA ARG A 26 -20.22 -5.48 1.11
C ARG A 26 -20.55 -6.54 2.13
N VAL A 27 -19.53 -7.29 2.55
CA VAL A 27 -19.61 -8.13 3.76
C VAL A 27 -18.92 -7.38 4.88
N SER A 28 -19.56 -7.30 6.04
CA SER A 28 -18.99 -6.74 7.26
C SER A 28 -19.29 -7.62 8.48
N GLY A 29 -18.50 -7.44 9.54
CA GLY A 29 -18.72 -8.01 10.85
C GLY A 29 -17.62 -7.61 11.82
N TYR A 30 -17.77 -8.01 13.09
CA TYR A 30 -16.76 -7.85 14.11
C TYR A 30 -16.25 -9.20 14.58
N ILE A 31 -14.94 -9.32 14.76
CA ILE A 31 -14.27 -10.52 15.24
C ILE A 31 -13.61 -10.23 16.57
N ARG A 32 -13.71 -11.17 17.50
CA ARG A 32 -12.93 -11.17 18.74
C ARG A 32 -12.25 -12.53 18.93
N LEU A 33 -10.97 -12.50 19.29
CA LEU A 33 -10.21 -13.70 19.67
C LEU A 33 -10.36 -13.97 21.16
N HIS A 34 -10.49 -15.23 21.55
CA HIS A 34 -10.54 -15.65 22.97
C HIS A 34 -9.17 -16.02 23.52
N ASN A 35 -8.29 -16.52 22.66
CA ASN A 35 -6.90 -16.85 22.92
C ASN A 35 -6.05 -16.43 21.72
N ASP A 36 -4.73 -16.37 21.88
CA ASP A 36 -3.78 -16.25 20.77
C ASP A 36 -2.46 -16.94 21.16
N ASP A 37 -1.61 -17.22 20.16
CA ASP A 37 -0.29 -17.82 20.31
C ASP A 37 0.82 -16.75 20.42
N ASN A 38 0.45 -15.51 20.75
CA ASN A 38 1.31 -14.32 20.64
C ASN A 38 1.87 -14.05 19.23
N LYS A 39 1.24 -14.57 18.18
CA LYS A 39 1.53 -14.21 16.78
C LYS A 39 0.32 -13.54 16.13
N GLY A 40 0.55 -12.75 15.08
CA GLY A 40 -0.53 -12.05 14.38
C GLY A 40 -1.47 -13.00 13.64
N GLN A 41 -2.74 -13.08 14.05
CA GLN A 41 -3.73 -13.96 13.42
C GLN A 41 -4.46 -13.28 12.25
N SER A 42 -4.88 -14.07 11.25
CA SER A 42 -5.68 -13.58 10.13
C SER A 42 -7.03 -14.30 10.08
N VAL A 43 -8.11 -13.53 10.01
CA VAL A 43 -9.45 -14.05 9.73
C VAL A 43 -9.95 -13.46 8.42
N GLN A 44 -10.54 -14.30 7.57
CA GLN A 44 -10.98 -13.92 6.22
C GLN A 44 -12.47 -14.20 6.05
N SER A 45 -13.18 -13.32 5.35
CA SER A 45 -14.51 -13.61 4.84
C SER A 45 -14.39 -14.11 3.41
N HIS A 46 -14.88 -15.32 3.13
CA HIS A 46 -14.72 -16.00 1.85
C HIS A 46 -16.06 -16.27 1.15
N THR A 47 -16.02 -16.21 -0.18
CA THR A 47 -17.06 -16.66 -1.12
C THR A 47 -16.49 -17.76 -2.04
N TYR A 48 -16.31 -17.45 -3.33
CA TYR A 48 -15.36 -18.07 -4.28
C TYR A 48 -14.05 -17.26 -4.39
N GLN A 49 -14.01 -16.08 -3.75
CA GLN A 49 -12.84 -15.22 -3.59
C GLN A 49 -12.83 -14.61 -2.18
N ALA A 50 -11.65 -14.23 -1.69
CA ALA A 50 -11.54 -13.52 -0.41
C ALA A 50 -12.17 -12.12 -0.52
N ALA A 51 -13.23 -11.87 0.26
CA ALA A 51 -13.93 -10.59 0.27
C ALA A 51 -13.26 -9.58 1.22
N ALA A 52 -12.85 -10.04 2.40
CA ALA A 52 -12.23 -9.23 3.44
C ALA A 52 -11.21 -10.07 4.21
N VAL A 53 -10.12 -9.44 4.66
CA VAL A 53 -9.12 -10.07 5.53
C VAL A 53 -8.86 -9.10 6.67
N ARG A 54 -8.89 -9.61 7.90
CA ARG A 54 -8.40 -8.91 9.07
C ARG A 54 -7.16 -9.62 9.59
N GLY A 55 -6.00 -9.12 9.18
CA GLY A 55 -4.69 -9.62 9.63
C GLY A 55 -4.24 -9.00 10.95
N SER A 56 -3.28 -9.67 11.58
CA SER A 56 -2.60 -9.28 12.82
C SER A 56 -3.52 -9.09 14.04
N LEU A 57 -4.57 -9.90 14.15
CA LEU A 57 -5.43 -9.92 15.33
C LEU A 57 -4.72 -10.56 16.55
N ARG A 58 -5.00 -9.99 17.72
CA ARG A 58 -4.59 -10.43 19.06
C ARG A 58 -5.78 -10.34 20.00
N VAL A 59 -5.78 -11.10 21.08
CA VAL A 59 -6.80 -11.00 22.15
C VAL A 59 -6.89 -9.58 22.67
N ALA A 60 -5.75 -8.89 22.80
CA ALA A 60 -5.67 -7.51 23.24
C ALA A 60 -6.40 -6.50 22.32
N ASN A 61 -6.73 -6.87 21.08
CA ASN A 61 -7.52 -6.00 20.20
C ASN A 61 -8.99 -5.92 20.61
N GLY A 62 -9.51 -6.89 21.38
CA GLY A 62 -10.94 -6.99 21.64
C GLY A 62 -11.74 -7.21 20.36
N TRP A 63 -12.83 -6.48 20.18
CA TRP A 63 -13.62 -6.50 18.94
C TRP A 63 -12.92 -5.72 17.84
N ALA A 64 -12.62 -6.39 16.73
CA ALA A 64 -11.99 -5.81 15.56
C ALA A 64 -12.90 -5.96 14.34
N SER A 65 -13.05 -4.89 13.57
CA SER A 65 -13.89 -4.92 12.38
C SER A 65 -13.23 -5.70 11.24
N VAL A 66 -14.04 -6.40 10.47
CA VAL A 66 -13.68 -7.02 9.19
C VAL A 66 -14.72 -6.59 8.16
N SER A 67 -14.28 -5.99 7.07
CA SER A 67 -15.19 -5.52 6.03
C SER A 67 -14.49 -5.50 4.67
N GLY A 68 -15.23 -5.86 3.62
CA GLY A 68 -14.73 -5.88 2.26
C GLY A 68 -15.84 -6.09 1.25
N ILE A 69 -15.51 -5.94 -0.04
CA ILE A 69 -16.47 -6.00 -1.13
C ILE A 69 -16.15 -7.19 -2.03
N PHE A 70 -17.18 -7.91 -2.45
CA PHE A 70 -17.09 -8.88 -3.53
C PHE A 70 -18.09 -8.54 -4.63
N SER A 71 -17.74 -8.83 -5.87
CA SER A 71 -18.59 -8.59 -7.05
C SER A 71 -19.00 -9.92 -7.66
N VAL A 72 -20.30 -10.13 -7.83
CA VAL A 72 -20.88 -11.33 -8.43
C VAL A 72 -20.70 -11.26 -9.94
N PRO A 73 -20.08 -12.28 -10.59
CA PRO A 73 -19.97 -12.33 -12.04
C PRO A 73 -21.33 -12.18 -12.72
N ASP A 74 -21.35 -11.56 -13.89
CA ASP A 74 -22.56 -11.43 -14.70
C ASP A 74 -22.88 -12.76 -15.42
N ARG A 75 -23.26 -13.76 -14.62
CA ARG A 75 -23.74 -15.07 -15.05
C ARG A 75 -24.70 -15.62 -14.00
N GLU A 76 -25.46 -16.66 -14.35
CA GLU A 76 -26.49 -17.24 -13.51
C GLU A 76 -25.91 -17.79 -12.18
N ILE A 77 -25.98 -16.97 -11.14
CA ILE A 77 -25.59 -17.25 -9.75
C ILE A 77 -26.68 -16.68 -8.86
N GLU A 78 -27.38 -17.54 -8.14
CA GLU A 78 -28.51 -17.15 -7.27
C GLU A 78 -28.13 -17.03 -5.80
N SER A 79 -27.02 -17.68 -5.40
CA SER A 79 -26.52 -17.62 -4.03
C SER A 79 -25.02 -17.77 -3.95
N VAL A 80 -24.45 -17.18 -2.90
CA VAL A 80 -23.05 -17.38 -2.51
C VAL A 80 -22.97 -17.80 -1.06
N ARG A 81 -22.01 -18.66 -0.75
CA ARG A 81 -21.65 -18.98 0.62
C ARG A 81 -20.75 -17.87 1.16
N ILE A 82 -21.13 -17.24 2.27
CA ILE A 82 -20.23 -16.40 3.06
C ILE A 82 -19.75 -17.24 4.24
N TYR A 83 -18.46 -17.20 4.52
CA TYR A 83 -17.94 -17.81 5.74
C TYR A 83 -16.72 -17.08 6.24
N PHE A 84 -16.55 -17.08 7.57
CA PHE A 84 -15.35 -16.57 8.23
C PHE A 84 -14.42 -17.72 8.54
N GLU A 85 -13.16 -17.65 8.08
CA GLU A 85 -12.13 -18.67 8.30
C GLU A 85 -10.84 -18.05 8.86
N GLY A 86 -9.94 -18.89 9.37
CA GLY A 86 -8.91 -18.51 10.34
C GLY A 86 -9.51 -18.37 11.74
N PRO A 87 -8.73 -18.08 12.80
CA PRO A 87 -7.26 -18.03 12.92
C PRO A 87 -6.58 -19.43 12.85
N SER A 88 -5.31 -19.53 13.26
CA SER A 88 -4.59 -20.82 13.38
C SER A 88 -5.40 -21.88 14.15
N PRO A 89 -5.14 -23.19 13.93
CA PRO A 89 -5.71 -24.24 14.76
C PRO A 89 -5.53 -23.94 16.25
N ASP A 90 -6.50 -24.36 17.07
CA ASP A 90 -6.59 -24.11 18.52
C ASP A 90 -6.84 -22.65 18.96
N VAL A 91 -6.85 -21.68 18.04
CA VAL A 91 -7.25 -20.31 18.34
C VAL A 91 -8.75 -20.16 18.13
N SER A 92 -9.49 -19.87 19.20
CA SER A 92 -10.94 -19.68 19.17
C SER A 92 -11.29 -18.22 18.92
N PHE A 93 -12.29 -17.99 18.09
CA PHE A 93 -12.83 -16.67 17.80
C PHE A 93 -14.35 -16.69 17.78
N GLU A 94 -14.92 -15.50 17.87
CA GLU A 94 -16.34 -15.25 17.66
C GLU A 94 -16.55 -14.13 16.65
N VAL A 95 -17.70 -14.20 15.97
CA VAL A 95 -18.17 -13.19 15.03
C VAL A 95 -19.50 -12.63 15.54
N ASP A 96 -19.64 -11.31 15.46
CA ASP A 96 -20.88 -10.60 15.77
C ASP A 96 -21.16 -9.48 14.76
N ASP A 97 -22.42 -9.05 14.71
CA ASP A 97 -22.93 -8.00 13.80
C ASP A 97 -22.51 -8.22 12.33
N ALA A 98 -22.56 -9.49 11.90
CA ALA A 98 -22.23 -9.86 10.53
C ALA A 98 -23.38 -9.48 9.58
N SER A 99 -23.07 -8.74 8.52
CA SER A 99 -24.04 -8.27 7.55
C SER A 99 -23.54 -8.37 6.12
N VAL A 100 -24.47 -8.50 5.17
CA VAL A 100 -24.19 -8.39 3.75
C VAL A 100 -25.19 -7.44 3.09
N GLU A 101 -24.65 -6.42 2.43
CA GLU A 101 -25.44 -5.35 1.83
C GLU A 101 -25.05 -5.18 0.36
N GLU A 102 -26.03 -5.05 -0.54
CA GLU A 102 -25.75 -4.65 -1.92
C GLU A 102 -25.15 -3.24 -1.91
N VAL A 103 -23.93 -3.10 -2.41
CA VAL A 103 -23.33 -1.79 -2.66
C VAL A 103 -23.70 -1.41 -4.09
N GLY A 104 -24.40 -0.28 -4.22
CA GLY A 104 -25.08 0.12 -5.45
C GLY A 104 -24.22 0.00 -6.70
N ALA A 105 -24.88 -0.28 -7.83
CA ALA A 105 -24.24 -0.58 -9.11
C ALA A 105 -23.11 0.39 -9.46
N SER A 106 -21.99 -0.20 -9.86
CA SER A 106 -20.81 0.39 -10.49
C SER A 106 -21.11 1.26 -11.74
N GLY A 107 -22.37 1.46 -12.13
CA GLY A 107 -22.75 2.31 -13.26
C GLY A 107 -22.52 3.82 -13.04
N SER A 108 -22.40 4.30 -11.79
CA SER A 108 -22.24 5.74 -11.53
C SER A 108 -20.79 6.21 -11.39
N TRP A 109 -19.82 5.32 -11.11
CA TRP A 109 -18.46 5.78 -10.82
C TRP A 109 -17.82 6.44 -12.04
N ARG A 110 -18.07 5.96 -13.27
CA ARG A 110 -17.51 6.59 -14.48
C ARG A 110 -18.04 8.01 -14.63
N ASN A 111 -19.33 8.21 -14.38
CA ASN A 111 -19.95 9.54 -14.45
C ASN A 111 -19.46 10.46 -13.31
N VAL A 112 -19.34 9.94 -12.09
CA VAL A 112 -18.80 10.69 -10.94
C VAL A 112 -17.32 11.05 -11.17
N THR A 113 -16.50 10.09 -11.60
CA THR A 113 -15.08 10.31 -11.91
C THR A 113 -14.91 11.25 -13.08
N GLN A 114 -15.71 11.10 -14.15
CA GLN A 114 -15.68 12.03 -15.28
C GLN A 114 -16.06 13.43 -14.82
N HIS A 115 -17.11 13.56 -14.01
CA HIS A 115 -17.50 14.85 -13.43
C HIS A 115 -16.35 15.47 -12.62
N VAL A 116 -15.69 14.71 -11.74
CA VAL A 116 -14.52 15.18 -10.97
C VAL A 116 -13.34 15.54 -11.88
N ILE A 117 -13.11 14.79 -12.96
CA ILE A 117 -12.08 15.11 -13.94
C ILE A 117 -12.37 16.48 -14.58
N GLU A 118 -13.59 16.70 -15.06
CA GLU A 118 -13.97 17.96 -15.72
C GLU A 118 -13.99 19.14 -14.75
N THR A 119 -14.41 18.96 -13.50
CA THR A 119 -14.62 20.08 -12.57
C THR A 119 -13.46 20.36 -11.62
N VAL A 120 -12.62 19.36 -11.32
CA VAL A 120 -11.55 19.49 -10.31
C VAL A 120 -10.16 19.28 -10.92
N ARG A 121 -10.02 18.42 -11.94
CA ARG A 121 -8.70 18.06 -12.50
C ARG A 121 -8.38 18.75 -13.82
N LYS A 122 -9.40 19.30 -14.49
CA LYS A 122 -9.25 20.11 -15.70
C LYS A 122 -9.49 21.56 -15.36
N SER A 123 -8.86 22.42 -16.16
CA SER A 123 -9.10 23.84 -16.19
C SER A 123 -8.87 24.30 -17.62
N ASP A 124 -9.63 25.31 -18.02
CA ASP A 124 -9.38 25.98 -19.29
C ASP A 124 -8.04 26.71 -19.22
N ILE A 125 -7.32 26.70 -20.34
CA ILE A 125 -6.12 27.50 -20.56
C ILE A 125 -6.49 28.60 -21.55
N HIS A 126 -6.47 29.85 -21.09
CA HIS A 126 -6.76 31.00 -21.94
C HIS A 126 -5.46 31.62 -22.45
N PHE A 127 -5.36 31.78 -23.77
CA PHE A 127 -4.23 32.48 -24.41
C PHE A 127 -4.72 33.75 -25.07
N ASN A 128 -4.04 34.87 -24.82
CA ASN A 128 -4.24 36.10 -25.55
C ASN A 128 -3.11 36.26 -26.57
N VAL A 129 -3.47 36.31 -27.86
CA VAL A 129 -2.51 36.52 -28.94
C VAL A 129 -2.71 37.91 -29.51
N THR A 130 -1.65 38.71 -29.52
CA THR A 130 -1.64 40.02 -30.18
C THR A 130 -0.96 39.88 -31.53
N LEU A 131 -1.65 40.28 -32.60
CA LEU A 131 -1.17 40.16 -33.97
C LEU A 131 -0.69 41.53 -34.47
N ALA A 132 0.37 41.52 -35.27
CA ALA A 132 0.76 42.70 -36.03
C ALA A 132 -0.30 42.99 -37.11
N SER A 133 -0.45 44.25 -37.51
CA SER A 133 -1.49 44.71 -38.43
C SER A 133 -1.45 44.06 -39.82
N ASN A 134 -0.34 43.43 -40.19
CA ASN A 134 -0.12 42.72 -41.46
C ASN A 134 -0.29 41.19 -41.36
N VAL A 135 -0.72 40.66 -40.21
CA VAL A 135 -0.93 39.22 -39.99
C VAL A 135 -2.42 38.92 -39.85
N ASN A 136 -2.96 38.04 -40.70
CA ASN A 136 -4.34 37.59 -40.58
C ASN A 136 -4.47 36.55 -39.47
N ALA A 137 -5.50 36.67 -38.64
CA ALA A 137 -5.76 35.72 -37.55
C ALA A 137 -5.99 34.27 -38.02
N GLY A 138 -6.59 34.08 -39.20
CA GLY A 138 -6.85 32.75 -39.78
C GLY A 138 -5.60 31.97 -40.19
N ASP A 139 -4.46 32.66 -40.35
CA ASP A 139 -3.19 32.04 -40.71
C ASP A 139 -2.39 31.58 -39.48
N VAL A 140 -2.86 31.89 -38.27
CA VAL A 140 -2.17 31.58 -37.00
C VAL A 140 -2.63 30.23 -36.48
N GLN A 141 -1.67 29.33 -36.24
CA GLN A 141 -1.90 28.05 -35.57
C GLN A 141 -1.18 28.03 -34.21
N ILE A 142 -1.91 27.63 -33.16
CA ILE A 142 -1.36 27.44 -31.83
C ILE A 142 -1.28 25.94 -31.54
N HIS A 143 -0.08 25.48 -31.18
CA HIS A 143 0.16 24.09 -30.78
C HIS A 143 0.58 24.08 -29.31
N VAL A 144 -0.16 23.35 -28.47
CA VAL A 144 0.17 23.18 -27.05
C VAL A 144 0.80 21.81 -26.85
N LEU A 145 2.06 21.79 -26.40
CA LEU A 145 2.79 20.56 -26.10
C LEU A 145 3.02 20.46 -24.58
N GLN A 146 2.51 19.40 -23.96
CA GLN A 146 2.83 19.10 -22.57
C GLN A 146 4.28 18.63 -22.46
N THR A 147 5.15 19.45 -21.85
CA THR A 147 6.58 19.16 -21.71
C THR A 147 6.93 18.42 -20.42
N ARG A 148 6.16 18.63 -19.35
CA ARG A 148 6.37 18.01 -18.03
C ARG A 148 5.03 17.74 -17.32
N LYS A 149 5.07 16.85 -16.32
CA LYS A 149 3.97 16.59 -15.40
C LYS A 149 4.29 17.28 -14.07
N SER A 150 3.30 17.92 -13.44
CA SER A 150 3.46 18.53 -12.11
C SER A 150 3.30 17.51 -10.98
N PHE A 151 2.48 16.49 -11.18
CA PHE A 151 2.24 15.45 -10.18
C PHE A 151 3.17 14.24 -10.35
N PRO A 152 3.46 13.49 -9.27
CA PRO A 152 4.22 12.25 -9.34
C PRO A 152 3.56 11.21 -10.24
N PHE A 153 4.26 10.82 -11.31
CA PHE A 153 3.87 9.73 -12.19
C PHE A 153 5.09 8.88 -12.50
N GLY A 154 5.08 7.65 -12.00
CA GLY A 154 6.31 6.88 -11.88
C GLY A 154 6.19 5.38 -12.06
N THR A 155 7.37 4.75 -12.08
CA THR A 155 7.54 3.30 -12.22
C THR A 155 8.63 2.78 -11.27
N GLY A 156 8.55 1.50 -10.94
CA GLY A 156 9.68 0.78 -10.35
C GLY A 156 10.80 0.66 -11.36
N THR A 157 12.03 0.78 -10.89
CA THR A 157 13.25 0.66 -11.69
C THR A 157 14.25 -0.30 -11.05
N SER A 158 15.30 -0.63 -11.79
CA SER A 158 16.45 -1.39 -11.32
C SER A 158 17.76 -0.86 -11.91
N THR A 159 18.88 -1.44 -11.49
CA THR A 159 20.22 -1.10 -12.01
C THR A 159 20.37 -1.30 -13.53
N LEU A 160 19.41 -1.95 -14.19
CA LEU A 160 19.31 -1.99 -15.66
C LEU A 160 19.29 -0.58 -16.29
N TYR A 161 18.88 0.45 -15.54
CA TYR A 161 18.95 1.84 -16.00
C TYR A 161 20.37 2.28 -16.38
N LEU A 162 21.39 1.74 -15.68
CA LEU A 162 22.79 2.08 -15.90
C LEU A 162 23.46 1.23 -17.00
N ASP A 163 22.82 0.15 -17.45
CA ASP A 163 23.40 -0.75 -18.43
C ASP A 163 23.40 -0.09 -19.83
N PRO A 164 24.57 0.16 -20.45
CA PRO A 164 24.64 0.81 -21.76
C PRO A 164 23.99 -0.03 -22.87
N THR A 165 23.86 -1.35 -22.68
CA THR A 165 23.15 -2.25 -23.61
C THR A 165 21.64 -2.16 -23.48
N LYS A 166 21.12 -1.52 -22.42
CA LYS A 166 19.69 -1.33 -22.13
C LYS A 166 19.23 0.11 -22.35
N LYS A 167 19.88 0.85 -23.26
CA LYS A 167 19.53 2.24 -23.59
C LYS A 167 18.03 2.47 -23.84
N ALA A 168 17.35 1.53 -24.51
CA ALA A 168 15.91 1.63 -24.76
C ALA A 168 15.08 1.69 -23.46
N TYR A 169 15.51 1.01 -22.40
CA TYR A 169 14.87 1.03 -21.09
C TYR A 169 15.02 2.39 -20.40
N SER A 170 16.25 2.93 -20.36
CA SER A 170 16.49 4.25 -19.75
C SER A 170 15.87 5.39 -20.57
N ASP A 171 15.93 5.34 -21.90
CA ASP A 171 15.28 6.33 -22.77
C ASP A 171 13.74 6.33 -22.61
N PHE A 172 13.12 5.15 -22.45
CA PHE A 172 11.69 5.04 -22.16
C PHE A 172 11.37 5.66 -20.80
N LEU A 173 12.11 5.28 -19.76
CA LEU A 173 11.89 5.76 -18.41
C LEU A 173 11.98 7.29 -18.35
N ASN A 174 13.05 7.86 -18.92
CA ASN A 174 13.30 9.30 -18.99
C ASN A 174 12.23 10.09 -19.75
N ARG A 175 11.59 9.47 -20.75
CA ARG A 175 10.54 10.12 -21.55
C ARG A 175 9.18 10.12 -20.86
N HIS A 176 8.88 9.09 -20.07
CA HIS A 176 7.51 8.84 -19.62
C HIS A 176 7.26 9.17 -18.15
N PHE A 177 8.29 9.09 -17.30
CA PHE A 177 8.14 9.21 -15.85
C PHE A 177 8.96 10.37 -15.27
N ASN A 178 8.41 11.01 -14.23
CA ASN A 178 9.10 12.04 -13.43
C ASN A 178 9.41 11.56 -12.01
N TRP A 179 8.98 10.35 -11.65
CA TRP A 179 9.20 9.72 -10.35
C TRP A 179 9.57 8.25 -10.53
N VAL A 180 10.42 7.71 -9.69
CA VAL A 180 10.75 6.27 -9.68
C VAL A 180 11.03 5.76 -8.26
N TRP A 181 11.08 4.44 -8.12
CA TRP A 181 11.61 3.79 -6.92
C TRP A 181 12.48 2.58 -7.29
N PRO A 182 13.58 2.31 -6.58
CA PRO A 182 14.34 1.09 -6.78
C PRO A 182 13.51 -0.10 -6.31
N GLY A 183 13.38 -1.13 -7.15
CA GLY A 183 12.55 -2.29 -6.86
C GLY A 183 13.13 -3.16 -5.74
N ASN A 184 14.46 -3.26 -5.64
CA ASN A 184 15.14 -4.07 -4.65
C ASN A 184 16.41 -3.43 -4.08
N GLU A 185 17.02 -2.50 -4.80
CA GLU A 185 18.39 -2.03 -4.59
C GLU A 185 18.58 -1.27 -3.27
N LEU A 186 17.49 -0.79 -2.65
CA LEU A 186 17.50 -0.11 -1.35
C LEU A 186 16.91 -0.96 -0.21
N LYS A 187 16.49 -2.20 -0.46
CA LYS A 187 15.97 -3.07 0.60
C LYS A 187 17.13 -3.59 1.45
N TRP A 188 16.90 -3.76 2.75
CA TRP A 188 17.95 -4.17 3.69
C TRP A 188 18.69 -5.45 3.25
N TYR A 189 17.99 -6.46 2.74
CA TYR A 189 18.64 -7.68 2.26
C TYR A 189 19.54 -7.48 1.04
N ALA A 190 19.33 -6.42 0.26
CA ALA A 190 20.16 -6.09 -0.89
C ALA A 190 21.36 -5.22 -0.48
N THR A 191 21.15 -4.29 0.45
CA THR A 191 22.21 -3.38 0.91
C THR A 191 23.11 -3.99 1.97
N GLU A 192 22.64 -4.99 2.73
CA GLU A 192 23.39 -5.71 3.77
C GLU A 192 22.96 -7.20 3.83
N PRO A 193 23.35 -8.02 2.84
CA PRO A 193 22.99 -9.45 2.81
C PRO A 193 23.64 -10.25 3.95
N GLN A 194 24.82 -9.82 4.42
CA GLN A 194 25.54 -10.37 5.57
C GLN A 194 25.89 -9.23 6.52
N GLN A 195 25.89 -9.49 7.83
CA GLN A 195 26.16 -8.47 8.85
C GLN A 195 27.47 -7.73 8.55
N GLY A 196 27.40 -6.40 8.45
CA GLY A 196 28.55 -5.53 8.16
C GLY A 196 28.99 -5.51 6.68
N SER A 197 28.50 -6.41 5.83
CA SER A 197 28.80 -6.43 4.39
C SER A 197 27.86 -5.50 3.65
N LYS A 198 28.10 -4.19 3.79
CA LYS A 198 27.21 -3.14 3.29
C LYS A 198 27.62 -2.67 1.90
N ASN A 199 26.65 -2.55 1.00
CA ASN A 199 26.87 -2.01 -0.34
C ASN A 199 25.65 -1.24 -0.87
N TYR A 200 25.74 0.10 -0.83
CA TYR A 200 24.71 0.99 -1.39
C TYR A 200 25.10 1.53 -2.78
N GLU A 201 26.34 1.31 -3.23
CA GLU A 201 26.88 1.95 -4.44
C GLU A 201 26.04 1.71 -5.71
N PRO A 202 25.58 0.47 -6.01
CA PRO A 202 24.73 0.25 -7.19
C PRO A 202 23.44 1.09 -7.17
N ALA A 203 22.80 1.20 -6.00
CA ALA A 203 21.60 2.01 -5.82
C ALA A 203 21.91 3.49 -5.95
N LEU A 204 22.96 3.98 -5.27
CA LEU A 204 23.34 5.39 -5.24
C LEU A 204 23.74 5.89 -6.63
N ASN A 205 24.50 5.11 -7.40
CA ASN A 205 24.89 5.48 -8.75
C ASN A 205 23.66 5.57 -9.67
N MET A 206 22.73 4.63 -9.56
CA MET A 206 21.48 4.68 -10.32
C MET A 206 20.65 5.91 -9.95
N ILE A 207 20.47 6.19 -8.65
CA ILE A 207 19.68 7.33 -8.16
C ILE A 207 20.29 8.66 -8.64
N ARG A 208 21.61 8.83 -8.50
CA ARG A 208 22.31 10.04 -8.95
C ARG A 208 22.17 10.25 -10.46
N GLU A 209 22.27 9.21 -11.28
CA GLU A 209 22.04 9.34 -12.71
C GLU A 209 20.58 9.72 -13.03
N LEU A 210 19.60 9.07 -12.41
CA LEU A 210 18.18 9.42 -12.57
C LEU A 210 17.89 10.90 -12.19
N GLN A 211 18.50 11.39 -11.11
CA GLN A 211 18.35 12.78 -10.67
C GLN A 211 18.92 13.79 -11.68
N LYS A 212 19.99 13.46 -12.42
CA LYS A 212 20.48 14.32 -13.51
C LYS A 212 19.46 14.51 -14.62
N HIS A 213 18.55 13.55 -14.80
CA HIS A 213 17.41 13.63 -15.73
C HIS A 213 16.18 14.33 -15.12
N GLY A 214 16.29 14.84 -13.89
CA GLY A 214 15.20 15.53 -13.20
C GLY A 214 14.11 14.58 -12.70
N ILE A 215 14.45 13.31 -12.47
CA ILE A 215 13.53 12.29 -11.94
C ILE A 215 13.65 12.26 -10.42
N GLN A 216 12.51 12.39 -9.74
CA GLN A 216 12.39 12.32 -8.29
C GLN A 216 12.32 10.86 -7.81
N MET A 217 12.60 10.64 -6.52
CA MET A 217 12.83 9.31 -5.98
C MET A 217 12.00 9.01 -4.75
N ARG A 218 11.32 7.87 -4.78
CA ARG A 218 10.75 7.21 -3.59
C ARG A 218 11.67 6.08 -3.14
N GLY A 219 12.02 6.07 -1.86
CA GLY A 219 12.77 4.99 -1.23
C GLY A 219 11.86 3.82 -0.89
N HIS A 220 12.22 2.62 -1.35
CA HIS A 220 11.48 1.39 -1.11
C HIS A 220 12.45 0.25 -0.78
N CYS A 221 12.54 -0.23 0.45
CA CYS A 221 11.92 0.27 1.69
C CYS A 221 12.94 0.10 2.82
N LEU A 222 12.79 0.84 3.93
CA LEU A 222 13.74 0.76 5.05
C LEU A 222 13.62 -0.57 5.78
N LEU A 223 12.40 -1.01 6.07
CA LEU A 223 12.12 -2.34 6.63
C LEU A 223 11.01 -3.03 5.85
N TRP A 224 11.02 -4.36 5.88
CA TRP A 224 9.92 -5.19 5.41
C TRP A 224 9.64 -6.26 6.46
N SER A 225 8.47 -6.18 7.08
CA SER A 225 8.13 -7.03 8.24
C SER A 225 7.72 -8.46 7.89
N ASP A 226 7.76 -8.84 6.61
CA ASP A 226 7.56 -10.22 6.18
C ASP A 226 8.86 -11.00 6.42
N GLY A 227 8.77 -12.00 7.30
CA GLY A 227 9.90 -12.81 7.73
C GLY A 227 10.64 -13.52 6.60
N ASN A 228 10.05 -13.68 5.41
CA ASN A 228 10.73 -14.24 4.24
C ASN A 228 11.82 -13.32 3.68
N TYR A 229 11.70 -12.01 3.92
CA TYR A 229 12.63 -11.00 3.43
C TYR A 229 13.63 -10.51 4.49
N VAL A 230 13.55 -11.07 5.70
CA VAL A 230 14.51 -10.83 6.78
C VAL A 230 15.70 -11.78 6.63
N GLN A 231 16.92 -11.22 6.57
CA GLN A 231 18.15 -11.97 6.39
C GLN A 231 18.43 -12.93 7.56
N SER A 232 19.10 -14.05 7.28
CA SER A 232 19.41 -15.07 8.29
C SER A 232 20.22 -14.54 9.47
N TRP A 233 21.15 -13.59 9.23
CA TRP A 233 21.95 -13.00 10.30
C TRP A 233 21.10 -12.10 11.22
N VAL A 234 20.12 -11.38 10.68
CA VAL A 234 19.16 -10.57 11.46
C VAL A 234 18.27 -11.47 12.30
N LYS A 235 17.83 -12.60 11.74
CA LYS A 235 17.02 -13.61 12.47
C LYS A 235 17.76 -14.27 13.62
N ALA A 236 19.10 -14.29 13.61
CA ALA A 236 19.92 -14.91 14.63
C ALA A 236 20.23 -13.98 15.82
N LEU A 237 19.86 -12.70 15.74
CA LEU A 237 20.13 -11.72 16.78
C LEU A 237 19.26 -11.95 18.03
N SER A 238 19.79 -11.57 19.19
CA SER A 238 18.98 -11.40 20.40
C SER A 238 17.98 -10.26 20.21
N LYS A 239 16.97 -10.12 21.09
CA LYS A 239 15.99 -9.02 20.99
C LYS A 239 16.65 -7.65 21.07
N ASP A 240 17.60 -7.47 21.99
CA ASP A 240 18.28 -6.20 22.20
C ASP A 240 19.20 -5.88 21.00
N ASP A 241 19.93 -6.88 20.51
CA ASP A 241 20.78 -6.71 19.32
C ASP A 241 19.96 -6.47 18.06
N LEU A 242 18.78 -7.10 17.94
CA LEU A 242 17.86 -6.88 16.82
C LEU A 242 17.34 -5.44 16.83
N LEU A 243 16.90 -4.94 17.97
CA LEU A 243 16.41 -3.57 18.09
C LEU A 243 17.53 -2.57 17.74
N ALA A 244 18.74 -2.80 18.26
CA ALA A 244 19.91 -1.98 17.93
C ALA A 244 20.26 -2.04 16.44
N ALA A 245 20.24 -3.23 15.82
CA ALA A 245 20.54 -3.41 14.40
C ALA A 245 19.51 -2.72 13.50
N VAL A 246 18.22 -2.82 13.83
CA VAL A 246 17.14 -2.10 13.13
C VAL A 246 17.37 -0.60 13.17
N TYR A 247 17.64 -0.07 14.37
CA TYR A 247 17.87 1.37 14.53
C TYR A 247 19.12 1.85 13.78
N HIS A 248 20.21 1.09 13.87
CA HIS A 248 21.43 1.40 13.13
C HIS A 248 21.19 1.37 11.62
N HIS A 249 20.53 0.33 11.09
CA HIS A 249 20.25 0.21 9.66
C HIS A 249 19.40 1.37 9.13
N VAL A 250 18.32 1.70 9.84
CA VAL A 250 17.41 2.78 9.44
C VAL A 250 18.13 4.13 9.45
N TYR A 251 18.85 4.44 10.54
CA TYR A 251 19.59 5.69 10.67
C TYR A 251 20.68 5.84 9.60
N GLU A 252 21.47 4.79 9.40
CA GLU A 252 22.54 4.79 8.41
C GLU A 252 21.99 4.96 6.99
N THR A 253 20.95 4.21 6.62
CA THR A 253 20.32 4.30 5.29
C THR A 253 19.82 5.71 5.02
N LEU A 254 19.15 6.33 6.00
CA LEU A 254 18.68 7.71 5.88
C LEU A 254 19.81 8.72 5.74
N ASN A 255 20.90 8.54 6.49
CA ASN A 255 22.05 9.41 6.41
C ASN A 255 22.77 9.29 5.05
N ILE A 256 22.97 8.06 4.56
CA ILE A 256 23.59 7.79 3.25
C ILE A 256 22.76 8.36 2.10
N THR A 257 21.43 8.28 2.20
CA THR A 257 20.51 8.68 1.14
C THR A 257 19.96 10.09 1.30
N LYS A 258 20.49 10.87 2.25
CA LYS A 258 20.04 12.22 2.55
C LYS A 258 20.16 13.12 1.32
N GLY A 259 19.05 13.76 0.94
CA GLY A 259 18.96 14.62 -0.26
C GLY A 259 18.80 13.85 -1.58
N LEU A 260 18.81 12.52 -1.55
CA LEU A 260 18.62 11.67 -2.74
C LEU A 260 17.18 11.13 -2.84
N ILE A 261 16.46 11.06 -1.74
CA ILE A 261 15.12 10.46 -1.63
C ILE A 261 14.12 11.50 -1.12
N ASP A 262 13.01 11.67 -1.83
CA ASP A 262 11.95 12.62 -1.50
C ASP A 262 10.98 12.06 -0.45
N ILE A 263 10.64 10.77 -0.52
CA ILE A 263 9.73 10.08 0.39
C ILE A 263 10.16 8.63 0.60
N TRP A 264 10.01 8.12 1.83
CA TRP A 264 10.33 6.73 2.16
C TRP A 264 9.09 5.90 2.46
N ASP A 265 9.10 4.66 1.96
CA ASP A 265 8.39 3.55 2.59
C ASP A 265 9.18 3.09 3.81
N VAL A 266 8.74 3.48 5.01
CA VAL A 266 9.47 3.18 6.25
C VAL A 266 9.37 1.70 6.61
N ASN A 267 8.17 1.14 6.53
CA ASN A 267 7.98 -0.29 6.73
C ASN A 267 6.97 -0.80 5.71
N ASN A 268 7.40 -1.74 4.88
CA ASN A 268 6.59 -2.30 3.82
C ASN A 268 5.66 -3.39 4.38
N GLU A 269 4.40 -3.37 3.94
CA GLU A 269 3.41 -4.43 4.16
C GLU A 269 3.16 -4.75 5.64
N ILE A 270 3.08 -3.73 6.49
CA ILE A 270 2.90 -3.83 7.95
C ILE A 270 1.68 -4.67 8.37
N LEU A 271 0.66 -4.77 7.51
CA LEU A 271 -0.54 -5.58 7.76
C LEU A 271 -0.40 -7.06 7.37
N HIS A 272 0.64 -7.40 6.61
CA HIS A 272 0.93 -8.78 6.18
C HIS A 272 2.07 -9.37 7.00
N GLY A 273 3.10 -8.56 7.26
CA GLY A 273 4.27 -8.94 8.01
C GLY A 273 4.29 -8.37 9.43
N HIS A 274 4.57 -9.22 10.41
CA HIS A 274 4.66 -8.86 11.82
C HIS A 274 5.92 -9.41 12.50
N TRP A 275 6.93 -9.80 11.70
CA TRP A 275 8.10 -10.50 12.22
C TRP A 275 8.84 -9.70 13.29
N TYR A 276 9.06 -8.40 13.08
CA TYR A 276 9.74 -7.55 14.07
C TYR A 276 8.91 -7.40 15.36
N GLN A 277 7.61 -7.14 15.23
CA GLN A 277 6.69 -6.96 16.36
C GLN A 277 6.66 -8.22 17.24
N ASP A 278 6.56 -9.39 16.62
CA ASP A 278 6.49 -10.66 17.34
C ASP A 278 7.85 -11.05 17.94
N THR A 279 8.94 -10.88 17.20
CA THR A 279 10.29 -11.22 17.68
C THR A 279 10.72 -10.31 18.83
N LEU A 280 10.43 -9.00 18.74
CA LEU A 280 10.71 -8.03 19.81
C LEU A 280 9.68 -8.09 20.94
N GLN A 281 8.53 -8.76 20.74
CA GLN A 281 7.37 -8.73 21.63
C GLN A 281 6.89 -7.30 21.91
N ASP A 282 6.87 -6.47 20.86
CA ASP A 282 6.53 -5.06 20.93
C ASP A 282 5.44 -4.71 19.90
N PRO A 283 4.15 -4.71 20.31
CA PRO A 283 3.03 -4.43 19.40
C PRO A 283 3.02 -2.98 18.90
N ASP A 284 3.77 -2.08 19.54
CA ASP A 284 3.90 -0.67 19.15
C ASP A 284 5.23 -0.37 18.44
N PHE A 285 6.01 -1.39 18.07
CA PHE A 285 7.28 -1.25 17.35
C PHE A 285 7.18 -0.30 16.15
N ASN A 286 6.14 -0.43 15.32
CA ASN A 286 5.98 0.45 14.15
C ASN A 286 5.72 1.91 14.54
N ILE A 287 4.97 2.17 15.60
CA ILE A 287 4.74 3.53 16.10
C ILE A 287 6.06 4.12 16.60
N LYS A 288 6.84 3.35 17.34
CA LYS A 288 8.16 3.76 17.84
C LYS A 288 9.14 4.02 16.70
N LEU A 289 9.15 3.15 15.68
CA LEU A 289 9.95 3.30 14.47
C LEU A 289 9.64 4.63 13.75
N TYR A 290 8.36 4.96 13.58
CA TYR A 290 7.95 6.22 12.94
C TYR A 290 8.25 7.47 13.77
N ARG A 291 8.11 7.38 15.10
CA ARG A 291 8.54 8.48 16.00
C ARG A 291 10.03 8.76 15.85
N MET A 292 10.85 7.72 15.72
CA MET A 292 12.28 7.91 15.47
C MET A 292 12.51 8.59 14.11
N PHE A 293 11.82 8.13 13.06
CA PHE A 293 12.00 8.59 11.68
C PHE A 293 11.66 10.08 11.48
N THR A 294 10.59 10.57 12.10
CA THR A 294 10.13 11.96 11.90
C THR A 294 11.03 13.01 12.53
N THR A 295 11.93 12.60 13.43
CA THR A 295 13.00 13.48 13.93
C THR A 295 14.13 13.66 12.91
N THR A 296 14.26 12.75 11.93
CA THR A 296 15.40 12.73 10.99
C THR A 296 15.03 13.09 9.55
N THR A 297 13.75 12.96 9.15
CA THR A 297 13.30 13.22 7.77
C THR A 297 11.82 13.64 7.70
N PRO A 298 11.47 14.68 6.91
CA PRO A 298 10.13 15.27 6.94
C PRO A 298 9.03 14.50 6.15
N ALA A 299 9.39 13.49 5.33
CA ALA A 299 8.43 12.77 4.49
C ALA A 299 8.51 11.24 4.68
N SER A 300 7.48 10.66 5.32
CA SER A 300 7.32 9.21 5.54
C SER A 300 5.95 8.69 5.16
N GLY A 301 5.91 7.48 4.60
CA GLY A 301 4.71 6.66 4.46
C GLY A 301 4.98 5.16 4.61
N PHE A 302 3.92 4.35 4.62
CA PHE A 302 3.99 2.89 4.48
C PHE A 302 3.07 2.42 3.37
N SER A 303 3.35 1.24 2.83
CA SER A 303 2.52 0.65 1.77
C SER A 303 1.92 -0.71 2.13
N SER A 304 0.74 -1.01 1.58
CA SER A 304 0.06 -2.31 1.73
C SER A 304 -0.38 -2.89 0.38
N THR A 305 -0.37 -4.22 0.26
CA THR A 305 -0.53 -4.97 -1.01
C THR A 305 -1.93 -5.45 -1.36
N ARG A 306 -2.85 -5.63 -0.40
CA ARG A 306 -4.07 -6.43 -0.67
C ARG A 306 -5.38 -5.65 -0.57
N ARG A 307 -6.22 -5.94 -1.58
CA ARG A 307 -7.62 -5.51 -1.78
C ARG A 307 -8.50 -5.66 -0.53
N CYS A 308 -8.26 -6.69 0.25
CA CYS A 308 -9.10 -7.14 1.36
C CYS A 308 -8.72 -6.55 2.73
N LEU A 309 -7.64 -5.75 2.83
CA LEU A 309 -7.15 -5.18 4.10
C LEU A 309 -7.48 -3.70 4.28
N VAL A 310 -8.32 -3.13 3.44
CA VAL A 310 -8.65 -1.70 3.40
C VAL A 310 -9.03 -1.13 4.77
N GLN A 311 -9.92 -1.81 5.51
CA GLN A 311 -10.36 -1.36 6.83
C GLN A 311 -9.24 -1.43 7.87
N ALA A 312 -8.47 -2.52 7.87
CA ALA A 312 -7.28 -2.67 8.71
C ALA A 312 -6.23 -1.59 8.44
N TYR A 313 -6.12 -1.15 7.18
CA TYR A 313 -5.23 -0.08 6.74
C TYR A 313 -5.68 1.30 7.23
N LEU A 314 -6.99 1.58 7.18
CA LEU A 314 -7.57 2.78 7.77
C LEU A 314 -7.38 2.82 9.29
N GLU A 315 -7.68 1.74 10.00
CA GLU A 315 -7.50 1.66 11.45
C GLU A 315 -6.03 1.86 11.84
N GLN A 316 -5.10 1.27 11.09
CA GLN A 316 -3.67 1.50 11.30
C GLN A 316 -3.28 2.96 11.06
N ALA A 317 -3.76 3.59 9.98
CA ALA A 317 -3.52 5.00 9.72
C ALA A 317 -4.05 5.91 10.83
N LEU A 318 -5.25 5.63 11.34
CA LEU A 318 -5.84 6.35 12.47
C LEU A 318 -5.04 6.15 13.75
N LYS A 319 -4.52 4.94 14.01
CA LYS A 319 -3.63 4.67 15.16
C LYS A 319 -2.35 5.52 15.07
N PHE A 320 -1.75 5.63 13.88
CA PHE A 320 -0.55 6.45 13.67
C PHE A 320 -0.84 7.94 13.80
N LYS A 321 -1.98 8.40 13.25
CA LYS A 321 -2.45 9.78 13.39
C LYS A 321 -2.68 10.14 14.87
N ALA A 322 -3.37 9.27 15.62
CA ALA A 322 -3.61 9.45 17.05
C ALA A 322 -2.30 9.45 17.87
N ALA A 323 -1.32 8.65 17.46
CA ALA A 323 -0.01 8.59 18.10
C ALA A 323 0.92 9.77 17.75
N ASN A 324 0.47 10.68 16.88
CA ASN A 324 1.17 11.89 16.42
C ASN A 324 2.61 11.62 15.94
N VAL A 325 2.79 10.57 15.13
CA VAL A 325 4.11 10.12 14.67
C VAL A 325 4.58 10.77 13.37
N GLY A 326 3.96 11.89 12.97
CA GLY A 326 4.28 12.64 11.74
C GLY A 326 4.19 11.84 10.43
N LEU A 327 3.24 10.91 10.35
CA LEU A 327 2.91 10.20 9.11
C LEU A 327 2.43 11.19 8.03
N SER A 328 3.15 11.26 6.90
CA SER A 328 2.89 12.22 5.83
C SER A 328 1.99 11.64 4.73
N ALA A 329 2.04 10.32 4.50
CA ALA A 329 1.30 9.66 3.42
C ALA A 329 0.99 8.18 3.69
N LEU A 330 -0.01 7.66 2.98
CA LEU A 330 -0.37 6.24 2.91
C LEU A 330 -0.17 5.74 1.46
N GLY A 331 0.54 4.63 1.29
CA GLY A 331 0.77 3.97 0.01
C GLY A 331 -0.14 2.76 -0.24
N ALA A 332 -0.91 2.77 -1.31
CA ALA A 332 -1.59 1.57 -1.82
C ALA A 332 -0.75 0.98 -2.98
N GLN A 333 -0.27 -0.26 -2.86
CA GLN A 333 0.61 -0.83 -3.91
C GLN A 333 -0.11 -1.15 -5.23
N GLY A 334 -1.45 -1.28 -5.21
CA GLY A 334 -2.23 -1.47 -6.45
C GLY A 334 -1.96 -2.80 -7.16
N ARG A 335 -1.62 -3.87 -6.42
CA ARG A 335 -1.47 -5.22 -7.00
C ARG A 335 -2.84 -5.85 -7.24
N PHE A 336 -3.33 -5.75 -8.46
CA PHE A 336 -4.57 -6.39 -8.90
C PHE A 336 -4.25 -7.68 -9.68
N PRO A 337 -5.10 -8.72 -9.60
CA PRO A 337 -4.96 -9.92 -10.43
C PRO A 337 -5.07 -9.58 -11.93
N GLN A 338 -4.51 -10.45 -12.76
CA GLN A 338 -4.28 -10.22 -14.20
C GLN A 338 -5.60 -9.93 -14.97
N GLU A 339 -5.53 -8.94 -15.87
CA GLU A 339 -6.53 -8.63 -16.93
C GLU A 339 -7.96 -8.29 -16.51
N GLN A 340 -8.20 -7.88 -15.25
CA GLN A 340 -9.47 -7.28 -14.85
C GLN A 340 -9.30 -5.78 -14.65
N GLU A 341 -10.22 -4.98 -15.22
CA GLU A 341 -10.33 -3.57 -14.82
C GLU A 341 -10.49 -3.53 -13.29
N PRO A 342 -9.60 -2.82 -12.56
CA PRO A 342 -9.70 -2.80 -11.12
C PRO A 342 -11.01 -2.13 -10.73
N ASP A 343 -11.78 -2.83 -9.91
CA ASP A 343 -13.05 -2.33 -9.39
C ASP A 343 -12.81 -1.00 -8.62
N PRO A 344 -13.34 0.12 -9.11
CA PRO A 344 -13.08 1.43 -8.51
C PRO A 344 -13.80 1.62 -7.19
N ASP A 345 -14.83 0.83 -6.86
CA ASP A 345 -15.42 0.88 -5.53
C ASP A 345 -14.47 0.25 -4.49
N VAL A 346 -13.52 -0.57 -4.94
CA VAL A 346 -12.40 -1.01 -4.12
C VAL A 346 -11.28 0.02 -4.04
N ILE A 347 -11.06 0.81 -5.10
CA ILE A 347 -10.06 1.89 -5.09
C ILE A 347 -10.55 3.11 -4.27
N LYS A 348 -11.85 3.42 -4.32
CA LYS A 348 -12.45 4.58 -3.62
C LYS A 348 -12.26 4.53 -2.11
N PHE A 349 -12.15 3.34 -1.51
CA PHE A 349 -11.86 3.26 -0.08
C PHE A 349 -10.46 3.77 0.31
N PHE A 350 -9.50 3.82 -0.62
CA PHE A 350 -8.21 4.49 -0.38
C PHE A 350 -8.32 6.02 -0.43
N SER A 351 -9.46 6.58 -0.87
CA SER A 351 -9.60 8.02 -1.22
C SER A 351 -10.78 8.75 -0.56
N TYR A 352 -11.57 8.11 0.31
CA TYR A 352 -12.47 8.85 1.22
C TYR A 352 -11.66 9.60 2.28
N PRO A 353 -12.08 10.81 2.69
CA PRO A 353 -11.18 11.88 3.06
C PRO A 353 -10.58 11.64 4.44
N THR A 354 -9.43 10.96 4.46
CA THR A 354 -8.43 11.30 5.45
C THR A 354 -7.92 12.67 5.06
N ASN A 355 -8.19 13.68 5.88
CA ASN A 355 -7.50 14.98 5.85
C ASN A 355 -6.00 14.76 6.16
N VAL A 356 -5.31 14.04 5.28
CA VAL A 356 -3.87 13.87 5.22
C VAL A 356 -3.53 14.47 3.87
N ALA A 357 -2.97 15.67 3.93
CA ALA A 357 -2.72 16.50 2.78
C ALA A 357 -2.01 15.70 1.69
N ALA A 358 -2.66 15.50 0.56
CA ALA A 358 -1.94 15.36 -0.69
C ALA A 358 -1.18 16.67 -0.85
N HIS A 359 0.13 16.64 -0.61
CA HIS A 359 0.98 17.79 -0.89
C HIS A 359 0.78 18.15 -2.38
N LYS A 360 0.32 19.39 -2.59
CA LYS A 360 0.16 20.02 -3.91
C LYS A 360 1.50 20.17 -4.62
#